data_AF-Q9KI25-F1
#
_entry.id   AF-Q9KI25-F1
#
_cell.length_a   1.000
_cell.length_b   1.000
_cell.length_c   1.000
_cell.angle_alpha   90.00
_cell.angle_beta   90.00
_cell.angle_gamma   90.00
#
_symmetry.space_group_name_H-M   'P 1'
#
loop_
_entity.id
_entity.type
_entity.pdbx_description
1 polymer ?
#
loop_
_entity_poly.entity_id
_entity_poly.type
_entity_poly.pdbx_seq_one_letter_code
_entity_poly.pdbx_strand_id
1 'polypeptide(L)'
;MLPTRKLPHMTVISTNVLQAQIGNMLTGFGLPLDTLHTLAAERTLALQLEGLPDLMLSLVEEEIWLWSMLQNLSTNRLIDCAPAVLTQLIRPVDGILGGQLTLGEGEKGYELKGQVNPRWLDQENGLLITTQGFIRLLAVFCHATETDN
;
A
#
# COMPACT_ATOMS: atom_id res chain seq x y z
N MET A 1 18.23 -1.81 34.76
CA MET A 1 17.16 -2.78 34.50
C MET A 1 16.12 -2.06 33.66
N LEU A 2 16.10 -2.27 32.34
CA LEU A 2 15.10 -1.65 31.45
C LEU A 2 13.78 -2.42 31.59
N PRO A 3 12.62 -1.75 31.69
CA PRO A 3 11.34 -2.43 31.77
C PRO A 3 11.08 -3.16 30.43
N THR A 4 10.73 -4.44 30.52
CA THR A 4 10.22 -5.22 29.40
C THR A 4 8.95 -4.56 28.89
N ARG A 5 9.06 -3.88 27.75
CA ARG A 5 7.92 -3.36 27.00
C ARG A 5 7.08 -4.57 26.61
N LYS A 6 5.94 -4.80 27.26
CA LYS A 6 4.96 -5.78 26.80
C LYS A 6 4.58 -5.39 25.38
N LEU A 7 4.95 -6.22 24.41
CA LEU A 7 4.48 -6.11 23.04
C LEU A 7 2.93 -6.10 23.11
N PRO A 8 2.25 -5.12 22.48
CA PRO A 8 0.79 -5.12 22.47
C PRO A 8 0.31 -6.40 21.80
N HIS A 9 -0.74 -7.00 22.37
CA HIS A 9 -1.43 -8.15 21.80
C HIS A 9 -1.67 -7.94 20.30
N MET A 10 -1.08 -8.80 19.47
CA MET A 10 -1.42 -8.91 18.05
C MET A 10 -2.93 -9.04 17.96
N THR A 11 -3.58 -8.01 17.42
CA THR A 11 -5.01 -8.05 17.17
C THR A 11 -5.20 -8.93 15.95
N VAL A 12 -5.60 -10.18 16.16
CA VAL A 12 -5.98 -11.08 15.08
C VAL A 12 -7.20 -10.45 14.40
N ILE A 13 -7.02 -9.97 13.17
CA ILE A 13 -8.12 -9.37 12.39
C ILE A 13 -9.10 -10.50 12.07
N SER A 14 -10.36 -10.34 12.45
CA SER A 14 -11.36 -11.34 12.08
C SER A 14 -11.56 -11.36 10.56
N THR A 15 -11.65 -12.56 9.98
CA THR A 15 -11.83 -12.76 8.53
C THR A 15 -13.03 -11.98 7.96
N ASN A 16 -14.11 -11.86 8.73
CA ASN A 16 -15.31 -11.14 8.32
C ASN A 16 -15.08 -9.62 8.21
N VAL A 17 -14.34 -9.03 9.15
CA VAL A 17 -13.99 -7.59 9.12
C VAL A 17 -13.09 -7.31 7.92
N LEU A 18 -12.10 -8.16 7.69
CA LEU A 18 -11.20 -8.04 6.55
C LEU A 18 -11.97 -8.10 5.21
N GLN A 19 -12.83 -9.10 5.04
CA GLN A 19 -13.64 -9.24 3.83
C GLN A 19 -14.56 -8.04 3.62
N ALA A 20 -15.19 -7.52 4.69
CA ALA A 20 -16.02 -6.32 4.60
C ALA A 20 -15.21 -5.08 4.18
N GLN A 21 -14.02 -4.87 4.75
CA GLN A 21 -13.14 -3.74 4.39
C GLN A 21 -12.68 -3.82 2.93
N ILE A 22 -12.31 -5.00 2.44
CA ILE A 22 -11.91 -5.18 1.04
C ILE A 22 -13.12 -4.99 0.13
N GLY A 23 -14.29 -5.54 0.47
CA GLY A 23 -15.52 -5.35 -0.30
C GLY A 23 -15.93 -3.88 -0.41
N ASN A 24 -15.83 -3.13 0.70
CA ASN A 24 -16.08 -1.69 0.72
C ASN A 24 -15.06 -0.94 -0.14
N MET A 25 -13.77 -1.31 -0.07
CA MET A 25 -12.73 -0.74 -0.90
C MET A 25 -13.01 -0.96 -2.40
N LEU A 26 -13.31 -2.21 -2.80
CA LEU A 26 -13.62 -2.56 -4.19
C LEU A 26 -14.84 -1.79 -4.71
N THR A 27 -15.92 -1.77 -3.92
CA THR A 27 -17.14 -1.03 -4.24
C THR A 27 -16.85 0.47 -4.38
N GLY A 28 -16.01 1.03 -3.49
CA GLY A 28 -15.58 2.42 -3.55
C GLY A 28 -14.77 2.78 -4.81
N PHE A 29 -14.12 1.78 -5.42
CA PHE A 29 -13.44 1.92 -6.72
C PHE A 29 -14.30 1.49 -7.91
N GLY A 30 -15.57 1.11 -7.70
CA GLY A 30 -16.45 0.64 -8.76
C GLY A 30 -16.07 -0.73 -9.34
N LEU A 31 -15.33 -1.54 -8.57
CA LEU A 31 -14.85 -2.86 -8.98
C LEU A 31 -15.82 -3.96 -8.53
N PRO A 32 -15.94 -5.06 -9.30
CA PRO A 32 -16.81 -6.18 -8.94
C PRO A 32 -16.33 -6.88 -7.66
N LEU A 33 -17.27 -7.35 -6.84
CA LEU A 33 -16.95 -8.06 -5.60
C LEU A 33 -16.36 -9.46 -5.82
N ASP A 34 -16.59 -10.06 -6.99
CA ASP A 34 -16.04 -11.38 -7.36
C ASP A 34 -14.51 -11.41 -7.28
N THR A 35 -13.86 -10.25 -7.36
CA THR A 35 -12.42 -10.03 -7.18
C THR A 35 -11.91 -10.44 -5.79
N LEU A 36 -12.80 -10.57 -4.78
CA LEU A 36 -12.46 -11.13 -3.46
C LEU A 36 -11.98 -12.59 -3.54
N HIS A 37 -12.49 -13.36 -4.50
CA HIS A 37 -12.10 -14.77 -4.66
C HIS A 37 -10.63 -14.89 -5.08
N THR A 38 -10.11 -13.95 -5.86
CA THR A 38 -8.70 -13.88 -6.25
C THR A 38 -7.79 -13.71 -5.05
N LEU A 39 -8.11 -12.79 -4.12
CA LEU A 39 -7.29 -12.59 -2.93
C LEU A 39 -7.24 -13.84 -2.04
N ALA A 40 -8.37 -14.54 -1.90
CA ALA A 40 -8.43 -15.77 -1.10
C ALA A 40 -7.56 -16.90 -1.69
N ALA A 41 -7.46 -16.98 -3.02
CA ALA A 41 -6.72 -18.02 -3.72
C ALA A 41 -5.22 -17.70 -3.87
N GLU A 42 -4.90 -16.46 -4.25
CA GLU A 42 -3.55 -16.06 -4.65
C GLU A 42 -2.81 -15.27 -3.57
N ARG A 43 -3.51 -14.92 -2.48
CA ARG A 43 -3.02 -14.04 -1.39
C ARG A 43 -2.55 -12.67 -1.86
N THR A 44 -2.73 -12.34 -3.13
CA THR A 44 -2.49 -11.03 -3.73
C THR A 44 -3.61 -10.71 -4.68
N LEU A 45 -4.06 -9.46 -4.65
CA LEU A 45 -5.02 -8.91 -5.56
C LEU A 45 -4.39 -7.74 -6.30
N ALA A 46 -4.39 -7.81 -7.64
CA ALA A 46 -3.95 -6.73 -8.50
C ALA A 46 -5.13 -5.84 -8.90
N LEU A 47 -4.99 -4.53 -8.70
CA LEU A 47 -5.92 -3.50 -9.13
C LEU A 47 -5.26 -2.67 -10.22
N GLN A 48 -5.83 -2.70 -11.42
CA GLN A 48 -5.37 -1.88 -12.53
C GLN A 48 -5.78 -0.43 -12.30
N LEU A 49 -4.82 0.48 -12.42
CA LEU A 49 -5.03 1.91 -12.25
C LEU A 49 -4.76 2.61 -13.59
N GLU A 50 -5.69 3.46 -14.03
CA GLU A 50 -5.49 4.19 -15.28
C GLU A 50 -4.31 5.17 -15.16
N GLY A 51 -3.32 5.01 -16.05
CA GLY A 51 -2.14 5.89 -16.10
C GLY A 51 -1.17 5.72 -14.93
N LEU A 52 -1.31 4.68 -14.10
CA LEU A 52 -0.42 4.38 -12.97
C LEU A 52 -0.03 2.90 -12.99
N PRO A 53 1.08 2.52 -12.34
CA PRO A 53 1.38 1.11 -12.16
C PRO A 53 0.31 0.45 -11.27
N ASP A 54 0.05 -0.84 -11.53
CA ASP A 54 -0.97 -1.59 -10.80
C ASP A 54 -0.72 -1.53 -9.29
N LEU A 55 -1.81 -1.43 -8.52
CA LEU A 55 -1.78 -1.54 -7.08
C LEU A 55 -2.01 -2.99 -6.67
N MET A 56 -1.06 -3.54 -5.93
CA MET A 56 -1.15 -4.86 -5.34
C MET A 56 -1.62 -4.74 -3.89
N LEU A 57 -2.63 -5.52 -3.52
CA LEU A 57 -3.02 -5.79 -2.15
C LEU A 57 -2.65 -7.23 -1.81
N SER A 58 -1.67 -7.42 -0.93
CA SER A 58 -1.20 -8.76 -0.54
C SER A 58 -1.49 -9.05 0.93
N LEU A 59 -1.79 -10.32 1.24
CA LEU A 59 -1.95 -10.84 2.60
C LEU A 59 -0.75 -11.74 2.94
N VAL A 60 0.26 -11.17 3.59
CA VAL A 60 1.52 -11.84 3.96
C VAL A 60 1.56 -11.98 5.47
N GLU A 61 1.69 -13.20 5.99
CA GLU A 61 1.76 -13.45 7.45
C GLU A 61 0.61 -12.80 8.25
N GLU A 62 -0.61 -12.78 7.69
CA GLU A 62 -1.81 -12.14 8.26
C GLU A 62 -1.79 -10.60 8.25
N GLU A 63 -0.77 -10.00 7.64
CA GLU A 63 -0.64 -8.57 7.44
C GLU A 63 -1.07 -8.16 6.04
N ILE A 64 -1.73 -7.00 5.93
CA ILE A 64 -2.13 -6.45 4.64
C ILE A 64 -1.05 -5.48 4.17
N TRP A 65 -0.59 -5.70 2.96
CA TRP A 65 0.39 -4.87 2.28
C TRP A 65 -0.23 -4.25 1.05
N LEU A 66 -0.05 -2.93 0.90
CA LEU A 66 -0.28 -2.22 -0.34
C LEU A 66 1.08 -1.98 -0.99
N TRP A 67 1.24 -2.35 -2.24
CA TRP A 67 2.49 -2.11 -2.97
C TRP A 67 2.27 -1.94 -4.47
N SER A 68 3.22 -1.30 -5.13
CA SER A 68 3.18 -1.10 -6.57
C SER A 68 4.59 -1.13 -7.14
N MET A 69 4.77 -1.89 -8.23
CA MET A 69 6.06 -2.04 -8.90
C MET A 69 6.31 -0.87 -9.83
N LEU A 70 7.47 -0.22 -9.68
CA LEU A 70 7.87 0.97 -10.42
C LEU A 70 8.67 0.57 -11.66
N GLN A 71 8.00 -0.02 -12.66
CA GLN A 71 8.62 -0.73 -13.79
C GLN A 71 9.67 0.08 -14.57
N ASN A 72 9.52 1.41 -14.62
CA ASN A 72 10.39 2.31 -15.39
C ASN A 72 11.43 3.05 -14.53
N LEU A 73 11.46 2.81 -13.22
CA LEU A 73 12.42 3.46 -12.35
C LEU A 73 13.75 2.70 -12.35
N SER A 74 14.78 3.31 -12.92
CA SER A 74 16.16 2.81 -12.81
C SER A 74 16.89 3.46 -11.64
N THR A 75 18.00 2.87 -11.19
CA THR A 75 18.84 3.43 -10.13
C THR A 75 19.37 4.82 -10.50
N ASN A 76 19.84 5.02 -11.74
CA ASN A 76 20.31 6.32 -12.20
C ASN A 76 19.19 7.35 -12.12
N ARG A 77 18.00 6.97 -12.59
CA ARG A 77 16.84 7.87 -12.55
C ARG A 77 16.44 8.21 -11.11
N LEU A 78 16.46 7.24 -10.21
CA LEU A 78 16.20 7.45 -8.78
C LEU A 78 17.22 8.42 -8.17
N ILE A 79 18.50 8.32 -8.52
CA ILE A 79 19.54 9.27 -8.08
C ILE A 79 19.21 10.68 -8.56
N ASP A 80 18.83 10.83 -9.83
CA ASP A 80 18.55 12.13 -10.44
C ASP A 80 17.32 12.81 -9.81
N CYS A 81 16.29 12.04 -9.44
CA CYS A 81 15.05 12.56 -8.86
C CYS A 81 14.97 12.43 -7.32
N ALA A 82 16.03 11.97 -6.65
CA ALA A 82 16.02 11.65 -5.22
C ALA A 82 15.49 12.78 -4.32
N PRO A 83 15.84 14.07 -4.52
CA PRO A 83 15.29 15.14 -3.68
C PRO A 83 13.77 15.28 -3.80
N ALA A 84 13.23 15.15 -5.02
CA ALA A 84 11.79 15.22 -5.28
C ALA A 84 11.08 14.02 -4.67
N VAL A 85 11.62 12.81 -4.88
CA VAL A 85 11.11 11.56 -4.32
C VAL A 85 11.08 11.60 -2.79
N LEU A 86 12.17 12.02 -2.14
CA LEU A 86 12.27 12.06 -0.69
C LEU A 86 11.22 12.99 -0.08
N THR A 87 10.95 14.13 -0.72
CA THR A 87 9.90 15.07 -0.30
C THR A 87 8.50 14.44 -0.32
N GLN A 88 8.26 13.46 -1.19
CA GLN A 88 7.01 12.72 -1.22
C GLN A 88 6.98 11.62 -0.17
N LEU A 89 8.05 10.83 -0.03
CA LEU A 89 8.09 9.71 0.91
C LEU A 89 7.89 10.10 2.37
N ILE A 90 8.29 11.32 2.76
CA ILE A 90 8.09 11.80 4.13
C ILE A 90 6.65 12.20 4.43
N ARG A 91 5.77 12.30 3.42
CA ARG A 91 4.38 12.69 3.62
C ARG A 91 3.61 11.57 4.31
N PRO A 92 2.77 11.91 5.31
CA PRO A 92 1.99 10.90 6.00
C PRO A 92 0.93 10.30 5.06
N VAL A 93 0.71 9.00 5.21
CA VAL A 93 -0.40 8.27 4.60
C VAL A 93 -1.23 7.64 5.71
N ASP A 94 -2.46 8.12 5.82
CA ASP A 94 -3.48 7.58 6.72
C ASP A 94 -3.63 6.08 6.52
N GLY A 95 -3.67 5.34 7.63
CA GLY A 95 -3.82 3.90 7.61
C GLY A 95 -2.59 3.08 7.31
N ILE A 96 -1.44 3.71 7.05
CA ILE A 96 -0.16 2.99 6.94
C ILE A 96 0.49 2.84 8.31
N LEU A 97 1.00 1.64 8.61
CA LEU A 97 1.78 1.38 9.81
C LEU A 97 3.11 2.16 9.73
N GLY A 98 3.41 2.94 10.77
CA GLY A 98 4.51 3.91 10.74
C GLY A 98 4.19 5.21 10.00
N GLY A 99 3.03 5.29 9.34
CA GLY A 99 2.47 6.51 8.76
C GLY A 99 3.09 6.95 7.44
N GLN A 100 4.07 6.25 6.88
CA GLN A 100 4.76 6.64 5.65
C GLN A 100 4.93 5.44 4.73
N LEU A 101 4.92 5.68 3.41
CA LEU A 101 5.29 4.65 2.45
C LEU A 101 6.81 4.50 2.39
N THR A 102 7.25 3.30 2.05
CA THR A 102 8.65 2.97 1.85
C THR A 102 8.93 2.71 0.38
N LEU A 103 9.98 3.32 -0.15
CA LEU A 103 10.59 2.90 -1.40
C LEU A 103 11.58 1.77 -1.08
N GLY A 104 11.41 0.63 -1.73
CA GLY A 104 12.29 -0.53 -1.58
C GLY A 104 12.70 -1.12 -2.93
N GLU A 105 13.67 -2.01 -2.89
CA GLU A 105 14.01 -2.89 -4.01
C GLU A 105 13.31 -4.24 -3.79
N GLY A 106 12.45 -4.62 -4.73
CA GLY A 106 11.81 -5.93 -4.80
C GLY A 106 12.50 -6.82 -5.85
N GLU A 107 11.96 -8.01 -6.09
CA GLU A 107 12.57 -9.01 -7.00
C GLU A 107 12.71 -8.53 -8.45
N LYS A 108 11.84 -7.60 -8.87
CA LYS A 108 11.73 -7.13 -10.26
C LYS A 108 12.07 -5.64 -10.41
N GLY A 109 12.73 -5.04 -9.42
CA GLY A 109 13.10 -3.63 -9.41
C GLY A 109 12.48 -2.87 -8.24
N TYR A 110 12.40 -1.54 -8.36
CA TYR A 110 11.90 -0.71 -7.27
C TYR A 110 10.39 -0.86 -7.06
N GLU A 111 9.97 -0.73 -5.82
CA GLU A 111 8.57 -0.77 -5.41
C GLU A 111 8.28 0.31 -4.37
N LEU A 112 7.09 0.89 -4.47
CA LEU A 112 6.52 1.69 -3.39
C LEU A 112 5.61 0.78 -2.57
N LYS A 113 5.78 0.73 -1.26
CA LYS A 113 5.03 -0.18 -0.39
C LYS A 113 4.68 0.42 0.97
N GLY A 114 3.60 -0.07 1.56
CA GLY A 114 3.19 0.26 2.92
C GLY A 114 2.34 -0.85 3.51
N GLN A 115 2.64 -1.20 4.75
CA GLN A 115 1.81 -2.12 5.54
C GLN A 115 0.60 -1.36 6.07
N VAL A 116 -0.59 -1.92 5.93
CA VAL A 116 -1.81 -1.33 6.51
C VAL A 116 -1.78 -1.53 8.02
N ASN A 117 -2.05 -0.47 8.78
CA ASN A 117 -2.22 -0.51 10.21
C ASN A 117 -3.55 -1.22 10.55
N PRO A 118 -3.52 -2.37 11.26
CA PRO A 118 -4.74 -3.13 11.57
C PRO A 118 -5.85 -2.32 12.26
N ARG A 119 -5.49 -1.31 13.05
CA ARG A 119 -6.46 -0.44 13.75
C ARG A 119 -7.33 0.38 12.82
N TRP A 120 -6.91 0.56 11.56
CA TRP A 120 -7.73 1.23 10.56
C TRP A 120 -8.84 0.33 10.00
N LEU A 121 -8.71 -1.00 10.12
CA LEU A 121 -9.75 -1.92 9.67
C LEU A 121 -10.99 -1.91 10.56
N ASP A 122 -10.86 -1.40 11.79
CA ASP A 122 -11.98 -1.16 12.71
C ASP A 122 -12.76 0.12 12.35
N GLN A 123 -12.21 0.99 11.50
CA GLN A 123 -12.86 2.22 11.07
C GLN A 123 -13.73 1.98 9.85
N GLU A 124 -14.84 2.73 9.76
CA GLU A 124 -15.66 2.73 8.57
C GLU A 124 -14.82 3.15 7.34
N ASN A 125 -14.80 2.30 6.31
CA ASN A 125 -14.04 2.50 5.08
C ASN A 125 -12.53 2.73 5.28
N GLY A 126 -11.94 2.28 6.40
CA GLY A 126 -10.55 2.55 6.70
C GLY A 126 -9.58 2.03 5.64
N LEU A 127 -9.82 0.83 5.09
CA LEU A 127 -9.00 0.31 4.00
C LEU A 127 -9.16 1.13 2.70
N LEU A 128 -10.37 1.57 2.37
CA LEU A 128 -10.61 2.45 1.21
C LEU A 128 -9.83 3.76 1.35
N ILE A 129 -9.90 4.42 2.51
CA ILE A 129 -9.20 5.67 2.79
C ILE A 129 -7.68 5.46 2.69
N THR A 130 -7.17 4.37 3.27
CA THR A 130 -5.76 3.99 3.23
C THR A 130 -5.30 3.81 1.78
N THR A 131 -6.06 3.06 0.99
CA THR A 131 -5.74 2.78 -0.41
C THR A 131 -5.80 4.05 -1.27
N GLN A 132 -6.78 4.93 -1.07
CA GLN A 132 -6.81 6.23 -1.75
C GLN A 132 -5.59 7.09 -1.39
N GLY A 133 -5.16 7.06 -0.12
CA GLY A 133 -3.93 7.71 0.32
C GLY A 133 -2.69 7.18 -0.39
N PHE A 134 -2.58 5.85 -0.49
CA PHE A 134 -1.52 5.19 -1.25
C PHE A 134 -1.52 5.63 -2.72
N ILE A 135 -2.66 5.56 -3.40
CA ILE A 135 -2.77 5.90 -4.84
C ILE A 135 -2.40 7.36 -5.09
N ARG A 136 -2.83 8.29 -4.22
CA ARG A 136 -2.45 9.70 -4.32
C ARG A 136 -0.94 9.88 -4.26
N LEU A 137 -0.26 9.18 -3.34
CA LEU A 137 1.18 9.28 -3.21
C LEU A 137 1.92 8.59 -4.36
N LEU A 138 1.42 7.44 -4.83
CA LEU A 138 1.92 6.75 -6.02
C LEU A 138 1.89 7.66 -7.25
N ALA A 139 0.77 8.36 -7.50
CA ALA A 139 0.65 9.27 -8.63
C ALA A 139 1.67 10.41 -8.60
N VAL A 140 1.85 11.03 -7.43
CA VAL A 140 2.84 12.10 -7.26
C VAL A 140 4.26 11.55 -7.39
N PHE A 141 4.51 10.33 -6.90
CA PHE A 141 5.79 9.66 -7.06
C PHE A 141 6.10 9.39 -8.53
N CYS A 142 5.19 8.77 -9.28
CA CYS A 142 5.36 8.48 -10.71
C CYS A 142 5.68 9.76 -11.49
N HIS A 143 4.91 10.84 -11.26
CA HIS A 143 5.16 12.13 -11.88
C HIS A 143 6.57 12.69 -11.58
N ALA A 144 7.01 12.62 -10.31
CA ALA A 144 8.35 13.05 -9.92
C ALA A 144 9.47 12.20 -10.56
N THR A 145 9.18 10.95 -10.91
CA THR A 145 10.14 10.04 -11.54
C THR A 145 10.10 10.04 -13.07
N GLU A 146 9.06 10.56 -13.70
CA GLU A 146 8.90 10.60 -15.17
C GLU A 146 9.36 11.93 -15.81
N THR A 147 9.48 13.00 -15.03
CA THR A 147 9.81 14.33 -15.58
C THR A 147 11.28 14.42 -15.99
N ASP A 148 11.61 14.29 -17.28
CA ASP A 148 12.96 14.55 -17.80
C ASP A 148 13.44 15.93 -17.33
N ASN A 149 14.60 15.97 -16.66
CA ASN A 149 15.31 17.21 -16.36
C ASN A 149 16.16 17.61 -17.57
#